data_AF-A0A8T6NP55-F1
#
_entry.id   AF-A0A8T6NP55-F1
#
_cell.length_a   1.000
_cell.length_b   1.000
_cell.length_c   1.000
_cell.angle_alpha   90.00
_cell.angle_beta   90.00
_cell.angle_gamma   90.00
#
_symmetry.space_group_name_H-M   'P 1'
#
loop_
_entity.id
_entity.type
_entity.pdbx_description
1 polymer ?
#
loop_
_entity_poly.entity_id
_entity_poly.type
_entity_poly.pdbx_seq_one_letter_code
_entity_poly.pdbx_strand_id
1 'polypeptide(L)'
;MIRLNTGQRLALNLDSHIAVDAGAGTGKTRTIVERVIQHYLSRRQRATEILPVPERPQRISLSRVRNNTDKLTDPTDWKGLLPGEVVLLTFTNLAAEEMKGRLRDRIKKLSTGSLGSTPEADPRLRSEADKEQLMMLLEDAPIGTIDSFFTRLIKPHL
;
A
#
# COMPACT_ATOMS: atom_id res chain seq x y z
N MET A 1 -17.74 10.09 -1.68
CA MET A 1 -16.82 9.47 -2.65
C MET A 1 -16.20 10.57 -3.48
N ILE A 2 -14.87 10.70 -3.54
CA ILE A 2 -14.26 11.76 -4.34
C ILE A 2 -14.19 11.29 -5.80
N ARG A 3 -14.83 12.04 -6.70
CA ARG A 3 -14.89 11.72 -8.13
C ARG A 3 -13.52 11.92 -8.78
N LEU A 4 -12.88 10.84 -9.19
CA LEU A 4 -11.62 10.88 -9.94
C LEU A 4 -11.88 11.32 -11.39
N ASN A 5 -11.01 12.16 -11.92
CA ASN A 5 -11.05 12.48 -13.35
C ASN A 5 -10.53 11.29 -14.19
N THR A 6 -10.67 11.36 -15.52
CA THR A 6 -10.28 10.28 -16.42
C THR A 6 -8.80 9.89 -16.28
N GLY A 7 -7.89 10.87 -16.24
CA GLY A 7 -6.46 10.59 -16.10
C GLY A 7 -6.11 9.92 -14.77
N GLN A 8 -6.73 10.38 -13.68
CA GLN A 8 -6.57 9.77 -12.36
C GLN A 8 -7.11 8.34 -12.32
N ARG A 9 -8.24 8.06 -12.98
CA ARG A 9 -8.79 6.70 -13.10
C ARG A 9 -7.87 5.77 -13.89
N LEU A 10 -7.34 6.25 -15.02
CA LEU A 10 -6.38 5.48 -15.84
C LEU A 10 -5.10 5.18 -15.04
N ALA A 11 -4.64 6.14 -14.25
CA ALA A 11 -3.49 5.98 -13.37
C ALA A 11 -3.71 4.98 -12.21
N LEU A 12 -4.92 4.44 -12.00
CA LEU A 12 -5.16 3.35 -11.05
C LEU A 12 -5.07 1.96 -11.67
N ASN A 13 -4.85 1.82 -12.99
CA ASN A 13 -4.69 0.52 -13.63
C ASN A 13 -3.38 -0.15 -13.19
N LEU A 14 -3.48 -1.24 -12.44
CA LEU A 14 -2.34 -1.96 -11.87
C LEU A 14 -1.64 -2.91 -12.86
N ASP A 15 -2.26 -3.20 -13.99
CA ASP A 15 -1.79 -4.19 -14.96
C ASP A 15 -0.90 -3.58 -16.05
N SER A 16 -0.49 -2.32 -15.88
CA SER A 16 0.28 -1.58 -16.88
C SER A 16 1.36 -0.72 -16.23
N HIS A 17 2.45 -0.49 -16.97
CA HIS A 17 3.40 0.58 -16.66
C HIS A 17 2.78 1.90 -17.10
N ILE A 18 2.71 2.88 -16.20
CA ILE A 18 2.01 4.14 -16.46
C ILE A 18 2.95 5.30 -16.18
N ALA A 19 3.07 6.20 -17.15
CA ALA A 19 3.62 7.53 -16.96
C ALA A 19 2.44 8.51 -16.78
N VAL A 20 2.49 9.31 -15.70
CA VAL A 20 1.48 10.33 -15.42
C VAL A 20 2.12 11.69 -15.65
N ASP A 21 1.77 12.33 -16.76
CA ASP A 21 2.04 13.75 -16.96
C ASP A 21 0.89 14.58 -16.38
N ALA A 22 1.23 15.56 -15.55
CA ALA A 22 0.23 16.37 -14.88
C ALA A 22 0.83 17.69 -14.40
N GLY A 23 0.06 18.78 -14.55
CA GLY A 23 0.42 20.11 -14.06
C GLY A 23 0.45 20.22 -12.53
N ALA A 24 0.89 21.37 -12.00
CA ALA A 24 0.80 21.69 -10.58
C ALA A 24 -0.67 21.64 -10.10
N GLY A 25 -0.90 21.21 -8.85
CA GLY A 25 -2.23 21.17 -8.24
C GLY A 25 -3.21 20.10 -8.76
N THR A 26 -2.88 19.34 -9.81
CA THR A 26 -3.75 18.32 -10.44
C THR A 26 -3.93 17.03 -9.63
N GLY A 27 -3.25 16.91 -8.48
CA GLY A 27 -3.38 15.78 -7.58
C GLY A 27 -2.47 14.58 -7.89
N LYS A 28 -1.36 14.75 -8.63
CA LYS A 28 -0.36 13.69 -8.92
C LYS A 28 -0.06 12.79 -7.72
N THR A 29 0.40 13.42 -6.63
CA THR A 29 0.78 12.73 -5.39
C THR A 29 -0.38 11.93 -4.80
N ARG A 30 -1.58 12.50 -4.84
CA ARG A 30 -2.80 11.82 -4.37
C ARG A 30 -3.13 10.60 -5.24
N THR A 31 -3.00 10.72 -6.56
CA THR A 31 -3.20 9.60 -7.48
C THR A 31 -2.22 8.46 -7.21
N ILE A 32 -0.95 8.78 -6.95
CA ILE A 32 0.07 7.78 -6.59
C ILE A 32 -0.31 7.08 -5.29
N VAL A 33 -0.73 7.83 -4.26
CA VAL A 33 -1.20 7.25 -2.99
C VAL A 33 -2.37 6.30 -3.21
N GLU A 34 -3.40 6.72 -3.95
CA GLU A 34 -4.54 5.83 -4.23
C GLU A 34 -4.12 4.59 -5.03
N ARG A 35 -3.20 4.73 -5.99
CA ARG A 35 -2.67 3.59 -6.76
C ARG A 35 -1.95 2.58 -5.86
N VAL A 36 -1.18 3.06 -4.89
CA VAL A 36 -0.48 2.20 -3.92
C VAL A 36 -1.48 1.49 -3.01
N ILE A 37 -2.54 2.16 -2.56
CA ILE A 37 -3.64 1.50 -1.84
C ILE A 37 -4.31 0.42 -2.71
N GLN A 38 -4.50 0.67 -4.01
CA GLN A 38 -5.00 -0.36 -4.91
C GLN A 38 -4.02 -1.56 -5.00
N HIS A 39 -2.71 -1.34 -5.05
CA HIS A 39 -1.73 -2.42 -4.98
C HIS A 39 -1.84 -3.23 -3.68
N TYR A 40 -2.12 -2.58 -2.55
CA TYR A 40 -2.28 -3.29 -1.27
C TYR A 40 -3.56 -4.13 -1.21
N LEU A 41 -4.68 -3.61 -1.71
CA LEU A 41 -6.00 -4.25 -1.53
C LEU A 41 -6.39 -5.18 -2.68
N SER A 42 -5.87 -4.97 -3.89
CA SER A 42 -6.27 -5.75 -5.07
C SER A 42 -5.68 -7.15 -5.04
N ARG A 43 -6.58 -8.14 -4.94
CA ARG A 43 -6.24 -9.57 -4.90
C ARG A 43 -5.62 -10.06 -6.20
N ARG A 44 -6.07 -9.51 -7.32
CA ARG A 44 -5.57 -9.83 -8.67
C ARG A 44 -4.98 -8.57 -9.27
N GLN A 45 -3.72 -8.67 -9.64
CA GLN A 45 -2.94 -7.64 -10.32
C GLN A 45 -1.75 -8.32 -10.98
N ARG A 46 -1.21 -7.74 -12.04
CA ARG A 46 -0.05 -8.29 -12.75
C ARG A 46 1.11 -8.72 -11.84
N ALA A 47 1.40 -7.94 -10.79
CA ALA A 47 2.48 -8.25 -9.85
C ALA A 47 2.23 -9.55 -9.04
N THR A 48 1.00 -9.82 -8.60
CA THR A 48 0.69 -11.03 -7.81
C THR A 48 0.51 -12.27 -8.67
N GLU A 49 0.32 -12.11 -9.99
CA GLU A 49 0.15 -13.24 -10.92
C GLU A 49 1.45 -13.64 -11.63
N ILE A 50 2.36 -12.70 -11.86
CA ILE A 50 3.59 -12.94 -12.65
C ILE A 50 4.82 -13.16 -11.76
N LEU A 51 4.92 -12.46 -10.63
CA LEU A 51 6.11 -12.51 -9.78
C LEU A 51 5.97 -13.59 -8.70
N PRO A 52 7.09 -14.23 -8.28
CA PRO A 52 7.07 -15.09 -7.11
C PRO A 52 6.69 -14.29 -5.87
N VAL A 53 5.97 -14.93 -4.95
CA VAL A 53 5.65 -14.32 -3.64
C VAL A 53 6.94 -14.29 -2.81
N PRO A 54 7.39 -13.12 -2.33
CA PRO A 54 8.58 -13.03 -1.50
C PRO A 54 8.33 -13.63 -0.12
N GLU A 55 9.39 -13.80 0.67
CA GLU A 55 9.25 -14.17 2.07
C GLU A 55 8.45 -13.08 2.81
N ARG A 56 7.36 -13.48 3.45
CA ARG A 56 6.47 -12.60 4.18
C ARG A 56 6.69 -12.76 5.68
N PRO A 57 6.58 -11.67 6.46
CA PRO A 57 6.71 -11.75 7.90
C PRO A 57 5.66 -12.72 8.44
N GLN A 58 6.09 -13.66 9.27
CA GLN A 58 5.16 -14.50 10.00
C GLN A 58 4.38 -13.64 10.99
N ARG A 59 3.16 -14.07 11.31
CA ARG A 59 2.35 -13.41 12.33
C ARG A 59 3.15 -13.28 13.62
N ILE A 60 3.43 -12.05 14.04
CA ILE A 60 3.96 -11.80 15.37
C ILE A 60 2.86 -12.23 16.34
N SER A 61 3.04 -13.38 16.98
CA SER A 61 2.19 -13.84 18.07
C SER A 61 2.40 -12.93 19.28
N LEU A 62 1.81 -11.73 19.23
CA LEU A 62 1.62 -10.88 20.39
C LEU A 62 0.76 -11.67 21.38
N SER A 63 1.39 -12.07 22.48
CA SER A 63 0.79 -12.81 23.59
C SER A 63 -0.64 -12.37 23.92
N ARG A 64 -1.58 -13.31 23.78
CA ARG A 64 -2.83 -13.44 24.58
C ARG A 64 -3.68 -12.18 24.82
N VAL A 65 -3.88 -11.30 23.85
CA VAL A 65 -5.08 -10.42 23.87
C VAL A 65 -6.17 -11.10 23.04
N ARG A 66 -6.91 -11.99 23.72
CA ARG A 66 -7.84 -13.00 23.18
C ARG A 66 -9.08 -12.49 22.43
N ASN A 67 -9.23 -11.21 22.11
CA ASN A 67 -10.55 -10.67 21.72
C ASN A 67 -10.66 -10.09 20.30
N ASN A 68 -9.63 -10.14 19.44
CA ASN A 68 -9.77 -9.68 18.04
C ASN A 68 -8.88 -10.42 17.01
N THR A 69 -8.18 -11.48 17.42
CA THR A 69 -7.20 -12.19 16.59
C THR A 69 -7.82 -13.04 15.48
N ASP A 70 -9.09 -13.44 15.59
CA ASP A 70 -9.75 -14.31 14.60
C ASP A 70 -10.12 -13.55 13.32
N LYS A 71 -10.05 -12.22 13.35
CA LYS A 71 -10.33 -11.36 12.19
C LYS A 71 -9.07 -10.86 11.47
N LEU A 72 -7.88 -11.12 12.02
CA LEU A 72 -6.62 -10.71 11.41
C LEU A 72 -6.19 -11.75 10.38
N THR A 73 -6.02 -11.31 9.14
CA THR A 73 -5.47 -12.12 8.06
C THR A 73 -3.97 -12.29 8.27
N ASP A 74 -3.50 -13.54 8.28
CA ASP A 74 -2.07 -13.82 8.29
C ASP A 74 -1.41 -13.12 7.08
N PRO A 75 -0.26 -12.45 7.23
CA PRO A 75 0.44 -11.82 6.11
C PRO A 75 0.68 -12.79 4.94
N THR A 76 0.91 -14.07 5.21
CA THR A 76 1.08 -15.11 4.17
C THR A 76 -0.20 -15.37 3.37
N ASP A 77 -1.36 -15.17 3.97
CA ASP A 77 -2.67 -15.33 3.34
C ASP A 77 -3.19 -14.05 2.66
N TRP A 78 -2.56 -12.91 2.89
CA TRP A 78 -2.90 -11.64 2.27
C TRP A 78 -2.83 -11.75 0.74
N LYS A 79 -3.89 -11.36 0.03
CA LYS A 79 -3.96 -11.59 -1.43
C LYS A 79 -3.47 -10.41 -2.28
N GLY A 80 -3.35 -9.22 -1.71
CA GLY A 80 -2.69 -8.11 -2.37
C GLY A 80 -1.20 -8.07 -2.08
N LEU A 81 -0.56 -6.95 -2.40
CA LEU A 81 0.82 -6.70 -1.99
C LEU A 81 0.86 -6.19 -0.55
N LEU A 82 1.86 -6.61 0.23
CA LEU A 82 2.18 -6.01 1.53
C LEU A 82 2.98 -4.72 1.32
N PRO A 83 2.99 -3.78 2.28
CA PRO A 83 3.77 -2.54 2.16
C PRO A 83 5.26 -2.76 1.85
N GLY A 84 5.86 -3.82 2.39
CA GLY A 84 7.25 -4.19 2.09
C GLY A 84 7.50 -4.65 0.64
N GLU A 85 6.45 -4.99 -0.10
CA GLU A 85 6.50 -5.50 -1.47
C GLU A 85 6.30 -4.40 -2.52
N VAL A 86 6.08 -3.15 -2.09
CA VAL A 86 5.89 -1.99 -2.98
C VAL A 86 6.96 -0.94 -2.70
N VAL A 87 7.82 -0.71 -3.69
CA VAL A 87 8.88 0.30 -3.63
C VAL A 87 8.35 1.65 -4.12
N LEU A 88 8.50 2.69 -3.31
CA LEU A 88 8.19 4.07 -3.67
C LEU A 88 9.46 4.91 -3.62
N LEU A 89 9.88 5.41 -4.77
CA LEU A 89 11.08 6.23 -4.90
C LEU A 89 10.72 7.69 -5.14
N THR A 90 11.44 8.58 -4.46
CA THR A 90 11.35 10.04 -4.64
C THR A 90 12.75 10.64 -4.81
N PHE A 91 12.81 11.92 -5.18
CA PHE A 91 14.09 12.64 -5.28
C PHE A 91 14.59 13.18 -3.94
N THR A 92 13.73 13.34 -2.94
CA THR A 92 14.10 13.96 -1.66
C THR A 92 13.52 13.20 -0.48
N ASN A 93 14.27 13.19 0.63
CA ASN A 93 13.81 12.59 1.89
C ASN A 93 12.50 13.23 2.37
N LEU A 94 12.35 14.56 2.22
CA LEU A 94 11.13 15.26 2.59
C LEU A 94 9.91 14.75 1.80
N ALA A 95 10.07 14.53 0.49
CA ALA A 95 9.00 13.98 -0.33
C ALA A 95 8.68 12.52 0.03
N ALA A 96 9.69 11.73 0.39
CA ALA A 96 9.48 10.35 0.87
C ALA A 96 8.68 10.33 2.18
N GLU A 97 9.05 11.16 3.16
CA GLU A 97 8.33 11.28 4.44
C GLU A 97 6.90 11.78 4.24
N GLU A 98 6.70 12.76 3.36
CA GLU A 98 5.37 13.25 3.01
C GLU A 98 4.52 12.14 2.38
N MET A 99 5.11 11.33 1.48
CA MET A 99 4.44 10.18 0.87
C MET A 99 4.06 9.12 1.90
N LYS A 100 4.96 8.79 2.84
CA LYS A 100 4.69 7.86 3.94
C LYS A 100 3.57 8.37 4.84
N GLY A 101 3.58 9.66 5.18
CA GLY A 101 2.50 10.33 5.93
C GLY A 101 1.15 10.23 5.24
N ARG A 102 1.08 10.57 3.94
CA ARG A 102 -0.14 10.49 3.14
C ARG A 102 -0.68 9.06 3.03
N LEU A 103 0.19 8.06 2.88
CA LEU A 103 -0.21 6.65 2.89
C LEU A 103 -0.77 6.24 4.25
N ARG A 104 -0.09 6.61 5.34
CA ARG A 104 -0.55 6.33 6.70
C ARG A 104 -1.95 6.90 6.95
N ASP A 105 -2.17 8.16 6.57
CA ASP A 105 -3.48 8.81 6.72
C ASP A 105 -4.55 8.17 5.84
N ARG A 106 -4.17 7.72 4.63
CA ARG A 106 -5.10 7.07 3.72
C ARG A 106 -5.51 5.68 4.21
N ILE A 107 -4.58 4.91 4.78
CA ILE A 107 -4.86 3.61 5.41
C ILE A 107 -5.75 3.80 6.63
N LYS A 108 -5.45 4.78 7.51
CA LYS A 108 -6.26 5.12 8.68
C LYS A 108 -7.72 5.41 8.34
N LYS A 109 -7.98 6.00 7.16
CA LYS A 109 -9.34 6.30 6.70
C LYS A 109 -10.08 5.09 6.17
N LEU A 110 -9.40 4.03 5.71
CA LEU A 110 -10.06 2.82 5.22
C LEU A 110 -11.00 2.25 6.29
N SER A 111 -12.14 1.75 5.83
CA SER A 111 -13.10 1.06 6.67
C SER A 111 -13.57 -0.21 5.97
N THR A 112 -13.91 -1.23 6.76
CA THR A 112 -14.57 -2.43 6.22
C THR A 112 -16.00 -2.08 5.75
N GLY A 113 -16.47 -2.73 4.69
CA GLY A 113 -17.85 -2.57 4.23
C GLY A 113 -18.04 -2.83 2.74
N SER A 114 -19.31 -2.90 2.32
CA SER A 114 -19.66 -3.01 0.91
C SER A 114 -19.30 -1.73 0.16
N LEU A 115 -18.96 -1.88 -1.13
CA LEU A 115 -18.66 -0.73 -1.98
C LEU A 115 -19.82 0.27 -1.96
N GLY A 116 -19.54 1.50 -1.53
CA GLY A 116 -20.53 2.59 -1.48
C GLY A 116 -21.28 2.75 -0.16
N SER A 117 -21.06 1.91 0.86
CA SER A 117 -21.67 2.12 2.19
C SER A 117 -21.14 3.39 2.87
N THR A 118 -19.83 3.65 2.74
CA THR A 118 -19.19 4.92 3.08
C THR A 118 -18.19 5.27 1.97
N PRO A 119 -17.75 6.54 1.85
CA PRO A 119 -16.71 6.92 0.91
C PRO A 119 -15.38 6.16 1.09
N GLU A 120 -15.13 5.67 2.30
CA GLU A 120 -13.90 4.98 2.69
C GLU A 120 -14.05 3.45 2.82
N ALA A 121 -15.25 2.91 2.59
CA ALA A 121 -15.51 1.47 2.66
C ALA A 121 -14.84 0.72 1.50
N ASP A 122 -14.09 -0.32 1.82
CA ASP A 122 -13.51 -1.24 0.84
C ASP A 122 -13.81 -2.70 1.23
N PRO A 123 -14.51 -3.47 0.37
CA PRO A 123 -14.90 -4.85 0.70
C PRO A 123 -13.70 -5.82 0.71
N ARG A 124 -12.52 -5.38 0.24
CA ARG A 124 -11.29 -6.20 0.24
C ARG A 124 -10.59 -6.17 1.59
N LEU A 125 -10.87 -5.18 2.43
CA LEU A 125 -10.41 -5.11 3.81
C LEU A 125 -11.36 -5.93 4.69
N ARG A 126 -10.87 -7.00 5.35
CA ARG A 126 -11.72 -7.93 6.09
C ARG A 126 -11.98 -7.49 7.53
N SER A 127 -11.06 -6.72 8.11
CA SER A 127 -11.16 -6.27 9.49
C SER A 127 -10.37 -4.99 9.75
N GLU A 128 -10.66 -4.31 10.87
CA GLU A 128 -9.81 -3.21 11.35
C GLU A 128 -8.42 -3.73 11.77
N ALA A 129 -8.29 -4.99 12.18
CA ALA A 129 -7.00 -5.59 12.50
C ALA A 129 -6.09 -5.69 11.26
N ASP A 130 -6.65 -6.02 10.08
CA ASP A 130 -5.89 -6.01 8.82
C ASP A 130 -5.33 -4.62 8.51
N LYS A 131 -6.10 -3.57 8.80
CA LYS A 131 -5.69 -2.18 8.61
C LYS A 131 -4.58 -1.78 9.58
N GLU A 132 -4.67 -2.17 10.85
CA GLU A 132 -3.59 -1.98 11.83
C GLU A 132 -2.31 -2.69 11.38
N GLN A 133 -2.42 -3.92 10.85
CA GLN A 133 -1.28 -4.66 10.29
C GLN A 133 -0.66 -3.93 9.10
N LEU A 134 -1.46 -3.43 8.16
CA LEU A 134 -0.95 -2.62 7.04
C LEU A 134 -0.23 -1.37 7.53
N MET A 135 -0.72 -0.70 8.58
CA MET A 135 -0.05 0.45 9.17
C MET A 135 1.29 0.07 9.81
N MET A 136 1.35 -1.04 10.53
CA MET A 136 2.58 -1.53 11.16
C MET A 136 3.63 -1.86 10.09
N LEU A 137 3.24 -2.61 9.05
CA LEU A 137 4.13 -2.97 7.95
C LEU A 137 4.56 -1.78 7.09
N LEU A 138 3.78 -0.69 7.07
CA LEU A 138 4.15 0.55 6.38
C LEU A 138 5.37 1.22 7.01
N GLU A 139 5.66 1.00 8.30
CA GLU A 139 6.78 1.66 8.97
C GLU A 139 8.14 1.29 8.37
N ASP A 140 8.30 0.04 7.93
CA ASP A 140 9.54 -0.48 7.34
C ASP A 140 9.47 -0.63 5.81
N ALA A 141 8.38 -0.13 5.20
CA ALA A 141 8.17 -0.18 3.76
C ALA A 141 9.26 0.61 3.01
N PRO A 142 9.71 0.15 1.82
CA PRO A 142 10.74 0.80 1.01
C PRO A 142 10.21 2.09 0.33
N ILE A 143 9.96 3.12 1.16
CA ILE A 143 9.55 4.46 0.75
C ILE A 143 10.71 5.41 1.06
N GLY A 144 11.41 5.86 0.02
CA GLY A 144 12.67 6.58 0.21
C GLY A 144 13.17 7.24 -1.06
N THR A 145 14.44 7.65 -1.03
CA THR A 145 15.12 8.17 -2.21
C THR A 145 15.71 7.04 -3.05
N ILE A 146 16.08 7.39 -4.28
CA ILE A 146 16.77 6.48 -5.18
C ILE A 146 18.06 5.95 -4.53
N ASP A 147 18.85 6.83 -3.90
CA ASP A 147 20.13 6.46 -3.28
C ASP A 147 19.95 5.51 -2.08
N SER A 148 18.96 5.76 -1.22
CA SER A 148 18.71 4.90 -0.06
C SER A 148 18.21 3.52 -0.46
N PHE A 149 17.43 3.43 -1.55
CA PHE A 149 17.01 2.16 -2.13
C PHE A 149 18.19 1.36 -2.68
N PHE A 150 19.06 1.97 -3.49
CA PHE A 150 20.23 1.26 -4.02
C PHE A 150 21.19 0.83 -2.91
N THR A 151 21.40 1.68 -1.89
CA THR A 151 22.19 1.33 -0.72
C THR A 151 21.62 0.10 0.00
N ARG A 152 20.30 0.01 0.16
CA ARG A 152 19.63 -1.15 0.75
C ARG A 152 19.80 -2.42 -0.10
N LEU A 153 19.77 -2.30 -1.43
CA LEU A 153 19.90 -3.42 -2.35
C LEU A 153 21.31 -4.03 -2.35
N ILE A 154 22.34 -3.20 -2.28
CA ILE A 154 23.74 -3.66 -2.31
C ILE A 154 24.24 -4.14 -0.95
N LYS A 155 23.70 -3.64 0.16
CA LYS A 155 24.18 -3.91 1.52
C LYS A 155 24.33 -5.39 1.88
N PRO A 156 23.44 -6.32 1.48
CA PRO A 156 23.61 -7.75 1.77
C PRO A 156 24.76 -8.43 1.00
N HIS A 157 25.31 -7.76 -0.01
CA HIS A 157 26.34 -8.28 -0.91
C HIS A 157 27.70 -7.59 -0.75
N LEU A 158 27.84 -6.72 0.26
CA LEU A 158 29.08 -6.07 0.69
C LEU A 158 29.60 -6.76 1.96
#